data_AF-A0A9J7A8J6-F1
#
_entry.id   AF-A0A9J7A8J6-F1
#
_cell.length_a   1.000
_cell.length_b   1.000
_cell.length_c   1.000
_cell.angle_alpha   90.00
_cell.angle_beta   90.00
_cell.angle_gamma   90.00
#
_symmetry.space_group_name_H-M   'P 1'
#
loop_
_entity.id
_entity.type
_entity.pdbx_description
1 polymer ?
#
loop_
_entity_poly.entity_id
_entity_poly.type
_entity_poly.pdbx_seq_one_letter_code
_entity_poly.pdbx_strand_id
1 'polypeptide(L)'
;MKKLPITAISFLLALCGSNLASACDEACEKKAEAEHGVKFASYLNADFCSSTRADFLIQDYKSLDKYRAEQLPNGHKGGMNNIRKMLEQRKDWLQECDDYLRLTNQGRIFRDKATTDKIFAAIDKTNEELNNLVYNGNPDVIVTNGLDIAQQDFNQMMQLLDQHKTQLQLRGQLVNR
;
A
#
# COMPACT_ATOMS: atom_id res chain seq x y z
N MET A 1 -73.81 9.80 -17.66
CA MET A 1 -73.68 9.19 -16.31
C MET A 1 -72.21 9.22 -15.90
N LYS A 2 -71.92 9.71 -14.67
CA LYS A 2 -70.66 9.66 -13.85
C LYS A 2 -69.39 10.29 -14.48
N LYS A 3 -68.98 11.53 -14.12
CA LYS A 3 -68.25 12.05 -12.92
C LYS A 3 -66.81 11.51 -12.70
N LEU A 4 -65.82 12.42 -12.85
CA LEU A 4 -64.50 12.69 -12.17
C LEU A 4 -63.99 11.73 -11.06
N PRO A 5 -62.68 11.69 -10.63
CA PRO A 5 -61.74 12.83 -10.44
C PRO A 5 -60.19 12.56 -10.68
N ILE A 6 -59.33 13.57 -10.94
CA ILE A 6 -58.48 14.44 -10.05
C ILE A 6 -57.23 13.76 -9.42
N THR A 7 -56.09 14.48 -9.47
CA THR A 7 -54.88 14.44 -8.59
C THR A 7 -53.97 13.20 -8.67
N ALA A 8 -52.64 13.24 -8.48
CA ALA A 8 -51.66 14.27 -8.19
C ALA A 8 -50.26 13.60 -8.21
N ILE A 9 -49.23 14.39 -8.52
CA ILE A 9 -47.91 14.42 -7.85
C ILE A 9 -47.23 13.07 -7.54
N SER A 10 -46.08 12.81 -8.18
CA SER A 10 -44.82 12.49 -7.47
C SER A 10 -43.66 12.53 -8.50
N PHE A 11 -42.93 13.64 -8.59
CA PHE A 11 -41.73 13.98 -7.81
C PHE A 11 -40.50 13.12 -8.18
N LEU A 12 -39.55 13.79 -8.83
CA LEU A 12 -38.11 13.54 -8.86
C LEU A 12 -37.62 12.19 -8.31
N LEU A 13 -37.26 11.27 -9.20
CA LEU A 13 -36.10 10.39 -8.98
C LEU A 13 -34.90 10.98 -9.72
N ALA A 14 -34.33 12.04 -9.15
CA ALA A 14 -33.01 12.52 -9.49
C ALA A 14 -32.16 12.53 -8.23
N LEU A 15 -30.94 11.99 -8.35
CA LEU A 15 -29.80 12.18 -7.46
C LEU A 15 -29.85 11.45 -6.11
N CYS A 16 -29.53 10.16 -6.11
CA CYS A 16 -28.87 9.48 -4.98
C CYS A 16 -27.95 8.39 -5.53
N GLY A 17 -27.00 8.79 -6.39
CA GLY A 17 -26.14 7.87 -7.14
C GLY A 17 -24.64 8.14 -6.96
N SER A 18 -24.21 8.74 -5.85
CA SER A 18 -22.79 8.88 -5.50
C SER A 18 -22.77 9.40 -4.06
N ASN A 19 -22.31 8.59 -3.07
CA ASN A 19 -21.83 9.02 -1.74
C ASN A 19 -21.78 7.88 -0.70
N LEU A 20 -22.11 6.62 -1.04
CA LEU A 20 -22.04 5.53 -0.05
C LEU A 20 -20.60 5.27 0.46
N ALA A 21 -19.59 5.51 -0.37
CA ALA A 21 -18.18 5.36 0.03
C ALA A 21 -17.71 6.49 0.95
N SER A 22 -17.94 7.74 0.55
CA SER A 22 -17.59 8.94 1.32
C SER A 22 -18.36 9.06 2.64
N ALA A 23 -19.59 8.54 2.71
CA ALA A 23 -20.38 8.50 3.94
C ALA A 23 -19.88 7.45 4.95
N CYS A 24 -19.20 6.39 4.52
CA CYS A 24 -18.52 5.51 5.48
C CYS A 24 -17.28 6.19 6.01
N ASP A 25 -16.39 6.75 5.18
CA ASP A 25 -15.10 7.25 5.69
C ASP A 25 -15.25 8.17 6.91
N GLU A 26 -16.05 9.24 6.87
CA GLU A 26 -16.18 10.15 8.03
C GLU A 26 -16.87 9.48 9.25
N ALA A 27 -17.94 8.70 9.03
CA ALA A 27 -18.69 8.06 10.11
C ALA A 27 -17.92 6.89 10.73
N CYS A 28 -17.29 6.08 9.89
CA CYS A 28 -16.43 4.94 10.21
C CYS A 28 -15.16 5.43 10.92
N GLU A 29 -14.56 6.54 10.47
CA GLU A 29 -13.45 7.21 11.15
C GLU A 29 -13.84 7.67 12.55
N LYS A 30 -14.87 8.52 12.68
CA LYS A 30 -15.31 9.02 14.00
C LYS A 30 -15.64 7.91 14.99
N LYS A 31 -16.28 6.85 14.50
CA LYS A 31 -16.57 5.67 15.30
C LYS A 31 -15.28 4.98 15.75
N ALA A 32 -14.35 4.72 14.84
CA ALA A 32 -13.08 4.08 15.13
C ALA A 32 -12.20 4.91 16.09
N GLU A 33 -12.18 6.24 15.93
CA GLU A 33 -11.48 7.15 16.87
C GLU A 33 -12.05 7.03 18.29
N ALA A 34 -13.38 7.00 18.42
CA ALA A 34 -14.05 6.86 19.71
C ALA A 34 -13.85 5.47 20.33
N GLU A 35 -13.91 4.41 19.53
CA GLU A 35 -13.76 3.02 19.98
C GLU A 35 -12.33 2.67 20.37
N HIS A 36 -11.34 3.21 19.66
CA HIS A 36 -9.92 2.86 19.83
C HIS A 36 -9.08 3.94 20.52
N GLY A 37 -9.66 5.11 20.82
CA GLY A 37 -8.95 6.21 21.47
C GLY A 37 -7.82 6.79 20.62
N VAL A 38 -7.96 6.75 19.29
CA VAL A 38 -6.98 7.26 18.33
C VAL A 38 -7.51 8.51 17.63
N LYS A 39 -6.60 9.26 17.00
CA LYS A 39 -6.94 10.34 16.06
C LYS A 39 -6.29 10.07 14.72
N PHE A 40 -7.09 10.03 13.66
CA PHE A 40 -6.56 9.86 12.32
C PHE A 40 -6.17 11.21 11.73
N ALA A 41 -5.17 11.20 10.86
CA ALA A 41 -4.84 12.38 10.10
C ALA A 41 -5.95 12.67 9.08
N SER A 42 -6.28 13.94 8.87
CA SER A 42 -7.42 14.35 8.03
C SER A 42 -7.29 13.98 6.55
N TYR A 43 -6.10 13.58 6.10
CA TYR A 43 -5.87 13.10 4.73
C TYR A 43 -6.17 11.61 4.57
N LEU A 44 -6.30 10.85 5.67
CA LEU A 44 -6.54 9.41 5.62
C LEU A 44 -7.98 9.13 5.26
N ASN A 45 -8.16 8.37 4.19
CA ASN A 45 -9.42 7.79 3.76
C ASN A 45 -9.14 6.57 2.88
N ALA A 46 -10.17 5.81 2.53
CA ALA A 46 -10.00 4.59 1.73
C ALA A 46 -9.36 4.87 0.35
N ASP A 47 -9.70 5.99 -0.29
CA ASP A 47 -9.18 6.37 -1.60
C ASP A 47 -7.69 6.74 -1.56
N PHE A 48 -7.27 7.46 -0.52
CA PHE A 48 -5.86 7.76 -0.24
C PHE A 48 -5.08 6.45 -0.04
N CYS A 49 -5.59 5.55 0.81
CA CYS A 49 -4.95 4.26 1.07
C CYS A 49 -4.82 3.42 -0.22
N SER A 50 -5.88 3.39 -1.04
CA SER A 50 -5.88 2.70 -2.33
C SER A 50 -4.86 3.28 -3.30
N SER A 51 -4.74 4.60 -3.36
CA SER A 51 -3.77 5.31 -4.20
C SER A 51 -2.32 5.05 -3.74
N THR A 52 -2.07 5.15 -2.43
CA THR A 52 -0.75 4.84 -1.82
C THR A 52 -0.30 3.42 -2.16
N ARG A 53 -1.21 2.44 -2.06
CA ARG A 53 -0.92 1.06 -2.49
C ARG A 53 -0.62 0.97 -3.99
N ALA A 54 -1.42 1.62 -4.83
CA ALA A 54 -1.25 1.57 -6.28
C ALA A 54 0.10 2.18 -6.70
N ASP A 55 0.47 3.32 -6.13
CA ASP A 55 1.76 3.96 -6.38
C ASP A 55 2.92 3.05 -5.97
N PHE A 56 2.82 2.38 -4.82
CA PHE A 56 3.83 1.43 -4.39
C PHE A 56 3.97 0.23 -5.35
N LEU A 57 2.86 -0.40 -5.74
CA LEU A 57 2.86 -1.59 -6.59
C LEU A 57 3.14 -1.31 -8.07
N ILE A 58 3.03 -0.06 -8.53
CA ILE A 58 3.23 0.31 -9.93
C ILE A 58 4.48 1.15 -10.11
N GLN A 59 4.57 2.29 -9.42
CA GLN A 59 5.65 3.26 -9.62
C GLN A 59 6.90 2.85 -8.85
N ASP A 60 6.77 2.65 -7.54
CA ASP A 60 7.92 2.28 -6.70
C ASP A 60 8.44 0.89 -7.08
N TYR A 61 7.56 -0.06 -7.43
CA TYR A 61 7.94 -1.37 -7.97
C TYR A 61 8.93 -1.25 -9.14
N LYS A 62 8.65 -0.38 -10.13
CA LYS A 62 9.55 -0.20 -11.30
C LYS A 62 10.91 0.35 -10.87
N SER A 63 10.93 1.30 -9.95
CA SER A 63 12.16 1.90 -9.42
C SER A 63 12.98 0.89 -8.62
N LEU A 64 12.33 0.07 -7.80
CA LEU A 64 12.93 -1.02 -7.03
C LEU A 64 13.51 -2.09 -7.95
N ASP A 65 12.77 -2.50 -8.98
CA ASP A 65 13.24 -3.51 -9.94
C ASP A 65 14.47 -3.02 -10.71
N LYS A 66 14.43 -1.76 -11.16
CA LYS A 66 15.56 -1.13 -11.83
C LYS A 66 16.78 -1.08 -10.93
N TYR A 67 16.61 -0.62 -9.68
CA TYR A 67 17.72 -0.58 -8.73
C TYR A 67 18.31 -1.98 -8.48
N ARG A 68 17.44 -2.97 -8.22
CA ARG A 68 17.81 -4.36 -8.02
C ARG A 68 18.62 -4.91 -9.19
N ALA A 69 18.20 -4.64 -10.42
CA ALA A 69 18.85 -5.17 -11.61
C ALA A 69 20.15 -4.45 -11.98
N GLU A 70 20.19 -3.12 -11.84
CA GLU A 70 21.27 -2.30 -12.41
C GLU A 70 22.26 -1.75 -11.39
N GLN A 71 21.85 -1.56 -10.14
CA GLN A 71 22.59 -0.77 -9.16
C GLN A 71 23.03 -1.57 -7.94
N LEU A 72 22.22 -2.53 -7.48
CA LEU A 72 22.58 -3.40 -6.37
C LEU A 72 23.88 -4.20 -6.65
N PRO A 73 24.13 -4.77 -7.84
CA PRO A 73 25.36 -5.50 -8.13
C PRO A 73 26.63 -4.65 -8.05
N ASN A 74 26.51 -3.32 -8.20
CA ASN A 74 27.64 -2.41 -8.11
C ASN A 74 28.08 -2.14 -6.67
N GLY A 75 27.29 -2.57 -5.66
CA GLY A 75 27.63 -2.45 -4.24
C GLY A 75 27.76 -1.02 -3.72
N HIS A 76 27.22 -0.03 -4.45
CA HIS A 76 27.40 1.37 -4.08
C HIS A 76 26.58 1.73 -2.82
N LYS A 77 27.26 1.99 -1.70
CA LYS A 77 26.65 2.30 -0.39
C LYS A 77 25.65 3.45 -0.43
N GLY A 78 25.92 4.49 -1.22
CA GLY A 78 24.98 5.60 -1.39
C GLY A 78 23.67 5.17 -2.04
N GLY A 79 23.73 4.26 -3.02
CA GLY A 79 22.55 3.70 -3.67
C GLY A 79 21.73 2.84 -2.72
N MET A 80 22.42 1.96 -1.96
CA MET A 80 21.79 1.13 -0.92
C MET A 80 21.08 1.98 0.13
N ASN A 81 21.74 3.03 0.65
CA ASN A 81 21.14 3.88 1.67
C ASN A 81 19.93 4.67 1.17
N ASN A 82 19.93 5.10 -0.10
CA ASN A 82 18.78 5.81 -0.69
C ASN A 82 17.57 4.88 -0.80
N ILE A 83 17.78 3.66 -1.27
CA ILE A 83 16.70 2.67 -1.42
C ILE A 83 16.19 2.19 -0.06
N ARG A 84 17.10 2.01 0.91
CA ARG A 84 16.75 1.72 2.31
C ARG A 84 15.76 2.75 2.87
N LYS A 85 16.12 4.04 2.77
CA LYS A 85 15.26 5.15 3.23
C LYS A 85 13.94 5.21 2.48
N MET A 86 13.95 4.94 1.17
CA MET A 86 12.71 4.89 0.38
C MET A 86 11.79 3.76 0.89
N LEU A 87 12.32 2.54 1.06
CA LEU A 87 11.54 1.40 1.56
C LEU A 87 10.97 1.66 2.96
N GLU A 88 11.77 2.24 3.85
CA GLU A 88 11.34 2.67 5.20
C GLU A 88 10.15 3.63 5.12
N GLN A 89 10.29 4.72 4.36
CA GLN A 89 9.22 5.71 4.20
C GLN A 89 7.95 5.13 3.58
N ARG A 90 8.08 4.29 2.53
CA ARG A 90 6.91 3.68 1.89
C ARG A 90 6.21 2.69 2.81
N LYS A 91 6.97 1.94 3.62
CA LYS A 91 6.40 1.04 4.62
C LYS A 91 5.60 1.82 5.66
N ASP A 92 6.12 2.94 6.15
CA ASP A 92 5.43 3.77 7.14
C ASP A 92 4.07 4.24 6.61
N TRP A 93 4.02 4.73 5.37
CA TRP A 93 2.75 5.15 4.75
C TRP A 93 1.78 4.00 4.54
N LEU A 94 2.28 2.83 4.12
CA LEU A 94 1.44 1.64 3.95
C LEU A 94 0.92 1.11 5.29
N GLN A 95 1.72 1.18 6.36
CA GLN A 95 1.34 0.77 7.70
C GLN A 95 0.27 1.70 8.27
N GLU A 96 0.44 3.02 8.12
CA GLU A 96 -0.60 3.99 8.51
C GLU A 96 -1.93 3.71 7.80
N CYS A 97 -1.86 3.42 6.49
CA CYS A 97 -3.05 3.04 5.71
C CYS A 97 -3.66 1.71 6.19
N ASP A 98 -2.84 0.69 6.50
CA ASP A 98 -3.33 -0.60 7.00
C ASP A 98 -4.03 -0.45 8.35
N ASP A 99 -3.49 0.39 9.24
CA ASP A 99 -4.09 0.68 10.54
C ASP A 99 -5.41 1.43 10.40
N TYR A 100 -5.47 2.45 9.54
CA TYR A 100 -6.71 3.15 9.22
C TYR A 100 -7.79 2.17 8.71
N LEU A 101 -7.46 1.38 7.68
CA LEU A 101 -8.41 0.43 7.06
C LEU A 101 -8.87 -0.65 8.06
N ARG A 102 -7.97 -1.14 8.91
CA ARG A 102 -8.27 -2.14 9.92
C ARG A 102 -9.20 -1.59 11.00
N LEU A 103 -8.89 -0.42 11.55
CA LEU A 103 -9.65 0.19 12.64
C LEU A 103 -11.03 0.70 12.17
N THR A 104 -11.15 1.12 10.91
CA THR A 104 -12.42 1.53 10.31
C THR A 104 -13.23 0.35 9.73
N ASN A 105 -12.77 -0.89 9.89
CA ASN A 105 -13.37 -2.11 9.33
C ASN A 105 -13.50 -2.13 7.80
N GLN A 106 -12.62 -1.40 7.11
CA GLN A 106 -12.55 -1.32 5.65
C GLN A 106 -11.57 -2.33 5.03
N GLY A 107 -10.97 -3.19 5.85
CA GLY A 107 -10.15 -4.31 5.42
C GLY A 107 -8.67 -4.12 5.77
N ARG A 108 -7.79 -4.40 4.81
CA ARG A 108 -6.33 -4.32 4.94
C ARG A 108 -5.75 -3.56 3.76
N ILE A 109 -4.54 -3.02 3.92
CA ILE A 109 -3.86 -2.32 2.83
C ILE A 109 -3.64 -3.27 1.65
N PHE A 110 -3.19 -4.50 1.90
CA PHE A 110 -3.15 -5.56 0.90
C PHE A 110 -4.36 -6.49 1.03
N ARG A 111 -4.29 -7.70 0.46
CA ARG A 111 -5.46 -8.60 0.35
C ARG A 111 -6.09 -8.96 1.69
N ASP A 112 -5.25 -9.33 2.65
CA ASP A 112 -5.64 -9.85 3.95
C ASP A 112 -4.46 -9.70 4.92
N LYS A 113 -4.68 -10.00 6.21
CA LYS A 113 -3.64 -9.91 7.23
C LYS A 113 -2.38 -10.67 6.83
N ALA A 114 -2.53 -11.91 6.38
CA ALA A 114 -1.39 -12.76 6.06
C ALA A 114 -0.56 -12.21 4.89
N THR A 115 -1.22 -11.61 3.90
CA THR A 115 -0.56 -10.98 2.75
C THR A 115 0.14 -9.69 3.18
N THR A 116 -0.52 -8.86 3.98
CA THR A 116 0.08 -7.64 4.52
C THR A 116 1.31 -7.94 5.35
N ASP A 117 1.20 -8.85 6.31
CA ASP A 117 2.30 -9.21 7.20
C ASP A 117 3.49 -9.77 6.40
N LYS A 118 3.22 -10.60 5.38
CA LYS A 118 4.28 -11.15 4.50
C LYS A 118 5.01 -10.07 3.71
N ILE A 119 4.28 -9.11 3.15
CA ILE A 119 4.88 -8.02 2.37
C ILE A 119 5.70 -7.11 3.31
N PHE A 120 5.16 -6.73 4.47
CA PHE A 120 5.88 -5.91 5.44
C PHE A 120 7.15 -6.60 5.96
N ALA A 121 7.07 -7.90 6.28
CA ALA A 121 8.24 -8.66 6.68
C ALA A 121 9.32 -8.74 5.58
N ALA A 122 8.92 -8.84 4.31
CA ALA A 122 9.87 -8.85 3.19
C ALA A 122 10.53 -7.47 2.98
N ILE A 123 9.78 -6.38 3.17
CA ILE A 123 10.33 -5.02 3.17
C ILE A 123 11.35 -4.89 4.30
N ASP A 124 10.98 -5.27 5.52
CA ASP A 124 11.86 -5.19 6.70
C ASP A 124 13.16 -5.95 6.52
N LYS A 125 13.06 -7.20 6.09
CA LYS A 125 14.23 -8.05 5.85
C LYS A 125 15.17 -7.44 4.80
N THR A 126 14.62 -6.97 3.69
CA THR A 126 15.39 -6.29 2.65
C THR A 126 16.06 -5.03 3.18
N ASN A 127 15.32 -4.25 3.99
CA ASN A 127 15.80 -2.99 4.55
C ASN A 127 16.93 -3.22 5.58
N GLU A 128 16.81 -4.26 6.40
CA GLU A 128 17.82 -4.69 7.36
C GLU A 128 19.11 -5.11 6.66
N GLU A 129 19.01 -5.90 5.59
CA GLU A 129 20.19 -6.34 4.85
C GLU A 129 20.90 -5.15 4.17
N LEU A 130 20.15 -4.25 3.52
CA LEU A 130 20.72 -3.01 2.99
C LEU A 130 21.39 -2.17 4.09
N ASN A 131 20.78 -2.07 5.27
CA ASN A 131 21.34 -1.35 6.40
C ASN A 131 22.68 -1.96 6.86
N ASN A 132 22.74 -3.29 6.95
CA ASN A 132 23.94 -4.01 7.30
C ASN A 132 25.06 -3.76 6.29
N LEU A 133 24.77 -3.79 4.99
CA LEU A 133 25.77 -3.50 3.95
C LEU A 133 26.26 -2.05 3.98
N VAL A 134 25.38 -1.10 4.30
CA VAL A 134 25.75 0.33 4.40
C VAL A 134 26.67 0.57 5.60
N TYR A 135 26.25 0.17 6.79
CA TYR A 135 26.87 0.59 8.06
C TYR A 135 27.79 -0.44 8.70
N ASN A 136 27.52 -1.74 8.51
CA ASN A 136 28.25 -2.83 9.16
C ASN A 136 29.13 -3.63 8.19
N GLY A 137 28.99 -3.42 6.89
CA GLY A 137 29.74 -4.11 5.86
C GLY A 137 31.19 -3.66 5.81
N ASN A 138 32.10 -4.54 6.23
CA ASN A 138 33.51 -4.51 5.82
C ASN A 138 33.55 -4.68 4.28
N PRO A 139 34.27 -3.84 3.51
CA PRO A 139 34.37 -3.95 2.05
C PRO A 139 34.59 -5.38 1.55
N ASP A 140 35.44 -6.16 2.23
CA ASP A 140 35.73 -7.55 1.85
C ASP A 140 34.51 -8.48 2.03
N VAL A 141 33.68 -8.26 3.04
CA VAL A 141 32.48 -9.08 3.33
C VAL A 141 31.31 -8.73 2.39
N ILE A 142 31.17 -7.45 2.03
CA ILE A 142 30.18 -6.98 1.05
C ILE A 142 30.42 -7.68 -0.30
N VAL A 143 31.68 -7.69 -0.75
CA VAL A 143 32.07 -8.25 -2.06
C VAL A 143 31.96 -9.77 -2.10
N THR A 144 32.17 -10.46 -0.97
CA THR A 144 32.23 -11.93 -0.99
C THR A 144 30.86 -12.61 -0.94
N ASN A 145 29.89 -12.10 -0.15
CA ASN A 145 28.56 -12.75 0.01
C ASN A 145 27.40 -11.80 0.31
N GLY A 146 27.67 -10.58 0.82
CA GLY A 146 26.60 -9.69 1.28
C GLY A 146 25.66 -9.22 0.17
N LEU A 147 26.21 -8.95 -1.02
CA LEU A 147 25.38 -8.55 -2.17
C LEU A 147 24.46 -9.67 -2.66
N ASP A 148 24.89 -10.94 -2.57
CA ASP A 148 24.06 -12.09 -2.97
C ASP A 148 22.87 -12.28 -2.02
N ILE A 149 23.08 -12.10 -0.71
CA ILE A 149 22.00 -12.17 0.29
C ILE A 149 21.01 -11.04 0.06
N ALA A 150 21.50 -9.79 -0.09
CA ALA A 150 20.65 -8.65 -0.41
C ALA A 150 19.87 -8.85 -1.71
N GLN A 151 20.50 -9.44 -2.73
CA GLN A 151 19.87 -9.77 -4.00
C GLN A 151 18.75 -10.80 -3.84
N GLN A 152 18.95 -11.83 -3.03
CA GLN A 152 17.93 -12.85 -2.73
C GLN A 152 16.73 -12.25 -2.01
N ASP A 153 16.97 -11.42 -0.99
CA ASP A 153 15.91 -10.77 -0.22
C ASP A 153 15.12 -9.78 -1.08
N PHE A 154 15.81 -9.02 -1.94
CA PHE A 154 15.16 -8.19 -2.96
C PHE A 154 14.29 -9.02 -3.90
N ASN A 155 14.83 -10.12 -4.45
CA ASN A 155 14.07 -10.97 -5.37
C ASN A 155 12.81 -11.53 -4.71
N GLN A 156 12.91 -11.95 -3.44
CA GLN A 156 11.77 -12.45 -2.68
C GLN A 156 10.72 -11.35 -2.45
N MET A 157 11.14 -10.15 -2.03
CA MET A 157 10.24 -9.01 -1.87
C MET A 157 9.54 -8.69 -3.21
N MET A 158 10.30 -8.56 -4.29
CA MET A 158 9.76 -8.24 -5.61
C MET A 158 8.77 -9.30 -6.11
N GLN A 159 9.05 -10.59 -5.87
CA GLN A 159 8.15 -11.68 -6.22
C GLN A 159 6.81 -11.59 -5.46
N LEU A 160 6.85 -11.27 -4.16
CA LEU A 160 5.63 -11.10 -3.36
C LEU A 160 4.79 -9.91 -3.86
N LEU A 161 5.46 -8.80 -4.19
CA LEU A 161 4.79 -7.62 -4.74
C LEU A 161 4.16 -7.92 -6.11
N ASP A 162 4.89 -8.59 -7.01
CA ASP A 162 4.41 -8.92 -8.35
C ASP A 162 3.24 -9.91 -8.34
N GLN A 163 3.32 -10.94 -7.49
CA GLN A 163 2.22 -11.88 -7.28
C GLN A 163 0.98 -11.15 -6.77
N HIS A 164 1.13 -10.24 -5.80
CA HIS A 164 0.01 -9.49 -5.26
C HIS A 164 -0.57 -8.51 -6.28
N LYS A 165 0.29 -7.79 -7.00
CA LYS A 165 -0.07 -6.89 -8.11
C LYS A 165 -0.88 -7.62 -9.17
N THR A 166 -0.42 -8.79 -9.61
CA THR A 166 -1.14 -9.62 -10.59
C THR A 166 -2.50 -10.05 -10.06
N GLN A 167 -2.60 -10.46 -8.80
CA GLN A 167 -3.90 -10.80 -8.19
C GLN A 167 -4.88 -9.62 -8.19
N LEU A 168 -4.40 -8.41 -7.90
CA LEU A 168 -5.24 -7.20 -7.94
C LEU A 168 -5.67 -6.85 -9.37
N GLN A 169 -4.77 -6.97 -10.35
CA GLN A 169 -5.07 -6.73 -11.77
C GLN A 169 -6.13 -7.70 -12.30
N LEU A 170 -5.99 -9.00 -12.02
CA LEU A 170 -6.97 -10.02 -12.40
C LEU A 170 -8.36 -9.78 -11.81
N ARG A 171 -8.44 -9.03 -10.70
CA ARG A 171 -9.70 -8.66 -10.03
C ARG A 171 -10.22 -7.28 -10.41
N GLY A 172 -9.53 -6.55 -11.30
CA GLY A 172 -9.86 -5.16 -11.63
C GLY A 172 -9.66 -4.17 -10.48
N GLN A 173 -8.92 -4.56 -9.43
CA GLN A 173 -8.64 -3.74 -8.24
C GLN A 173 -7.34 -2.92 -8.38
N LEU A 174 -6.60 -3.15 -9.46
CA LEU A 174 -5.43 -2.37 -9.85
C LEU A 174 -5.39 -2.26 -11.37
N VAL A 175 -5.45 -1.04 -11.89
CA VAL A 175 -5.37 -0.76 -13.32
C VAL A 175 -4.02 -0.12 -13.60
N ASN A 176 -3.26 -0.66 -14.54
CA ASN A 176 -2.07 0.03 -15.06
C ASN A 176 -2.57 1.25 -15.84
N ARG A 177 -2.34 2.45 -15.32
CA ARG A 177 -2.53 3.69 -16.07
C ARG A 177 -1.37 3.93 -17.02
#